data_AF-A0A671LST1-F1
#
_entry.id   AF-A0A671LST1-F1
#
_cell.length_a   1.000
_cell.length_b   1.000
_cell.length_c   1.000
_cell.angle_alpha   90.00
_cell.angle_beta   90.00
_cell.angle_gamma   90.00
#
_symmetry.space_group_name_H-M   'P 1'
#
loop_
_entity.id
_entity.type
_entity.pdbx_description
1 polymer ?
#
loop_
_entity_poly.entity_id
_entity_poly.type
_entity_poly.pdbx_seq_one_letter_code
_entity_poly.pdbx_strand_id
1 'polypeptide(L)' 'MSQIQQGMAMLIAAFHKYSGKEGDKNTLTKGELKELLTAELGDIFGVRGTAKLFHKLTS' A
#
# COMPACT_ATOMS: atom_id res chain seq x y z
N MET A 1 19.63 -12.65 -5.25
CA MET A 1 19.08 -11.29 -5.36
C MET A 1 19.68 -10.42 -4.26
N SER A 2 19.95 -9.15 -4.54
CA SER A 2 20.35 -8.19 -3.50
C SER A 2 19.18 -7.87 -2.56
N GLN A 3 19.48 -7.35 -1.37
CA GLN A 3 18.44 -6.91 -0.42
C GLN A 3 17.51 -5.86 -1.03
N ILE A 4 18.05 -4.95 -1.86
CA ILE A 4 17.26 -3.95 -2.58
C ILE A 4 16.32 -4.61 -3.59
N GLN A 5 16.82 -5.57 -4.39
CA GLN A 5 15.98 -6.30 -5.34
C GLN A 5 14.84 -7.05 -4.63
N GLN A 6 15.13 -7.68 -3.50
CA GLN A 6 14.12 -8.35 -2.68
C GLN A 6 13.09 -7.36 -2.12
N GLY A 7 13.55 -6.22 -1.59
CA GLY A 7 12.69 -5.14 -1.12
C GLY A 7 11.74 -4.64 -2.21
N MET A 8 12.25 -4.36 -3.41
CA MET A 8 11.43 -3.94 -4.54
C MET A 8 10.42 -5.01 -4.97
N ALA A 9 10.82 -6.29 -5.01
CA ALA A 9 9.91 -7.38 -5.32
C ALA A 9 8.75 -7.48 -4.32
N MET A 10 9.03 -7.29 -3.02
CA MET A 10 7.98 -7.26 -1.99
C MET A 10 7.03 -6.08 -2.16
N LEU A 11 7.55 -4.88 -2.47
CA LEU A 11 6.71 -3.70 -2.72
C LEU A 11 5.79 -3.89 -3.93
N ILE A 12 6.32 -4.45 -5.02
CA ILE A 12 5.53 -4.76 -6.24
C ILE A 12 4.46 -5.81 -5.94
N ALA A 13 4.81 -6.87 -5.19
CA ALA A 13 3.85 -7.91 -4.82
C ALA A 13 2.74 -7.36 -3.92
N ALA A 14 3.08 -6.51 -2.94
CA ALA A 14 2.09 -5.84 -2.10
C ALA A 14 1.18 -4.93 -2.94
N PHE A 15 1.74 -4.14 -3.86
CA PHE A 15 0.93 -3.33 -4.78
C PHE A 15 -0.10 -4.17 -5.55
N HIS A 16 0.36 -5.22 -6.23
CA HIS A 16 -0.52 -6.10 -7.02
C HIS A 16 -1.50 -6.94 -6.20
N LYS A 17 -1.25 -7.15 -4.90
CA LYS A 17 -2.19 -7.80 -3.98
C LYS A 17 -3.45 -6.94 -3.73
N TYR A 18 -3.32 -5.62 -3.77
CA TYR A 18 -4.42 -4.69 -3.51
C TYR A 18 -4.93 -4.00 -4.77
N SER A 19 -4.13 -3.85 -5.83
CA SER A 19 -4.54 -3.18 -7.06
C SER A 19 -5.49 -4.02 -7.92
N GLY A 20 -6.42 -3.36 -8.61
CA GLY A 20 -7.35 -4.01 -9.52
C GLY A 20 -8.45 -4.84 -8.87
N LYS A 21 -8.63 -4.73 -7.55
CA LYS A 21 -9.86 -5.16 -6.86
C LYS A 21 -11.02 -4.25 -7.29
N GLU A 22 -10.72 -2.96 -7.48
CA GLU A 22 -11.64 -1.93 -7.95
C GLU A 22 -10.95 -1.11 -9.04
N GLY A 23 -11.54 -1.01 -10.24
CA GLY A 23 -11.01 -0.15 -11.31
C GLY A 23 -9.81 -0.73 -12.06
N ASP A 24 -8.73 0.06 -12.23
CA ASP A 24 -7.56 -0.30 -13.07
C ASP A 24 -6.47 -1.03 -12.28
N LYS A 25 -6.05 -2.20 -12.78
CA LYS A 25 -5.07 -3.11 -12.15
C LYS A 25 -3.66 -2.54 -11.97
N ASN A 26 -3.32 -1.46 -12.65
CA ASN A 26 -2.01 -0.79 -12.57
C ASN A 26 -2.07 0.46 -11.68
N THR A 27 -3.20 0.73 -11.04
CA THR A 27 -3.37 1.82 -10.08
C THR A 27 -4.00 1.31 -8.79
N LEU A 28 -3.88 2.10 -7.71
CA LEU A 28 -4.66 1.89 -6.50
C LEU A 28 -5.71 2.99 -6.42
N THR A 29 -6.96 2.59 -6.26
CA THR A 29 -8.02 3.51 -5.85
C THR A 29 -7.78 4.00 -4.42
N LYS A 30 -8.51 5.03 -4.01
CA LYS A 30 -8.47 5.50 -2.61
C LYS A 30 -8.88 4.40 -1.62
N GLY A 31 -9.80 3.50 -2.01
CA GLY A 31 -10.19 2.35 -1.19
C GLY A 31 -9.04 1.35 -1.03
N GLU A 32 -8.47 0.92 -2.15
CA GLU A 32 -7.37 -0.06 -2.17
C GLU A 32 -6.11 0.44 -1.46
N LEU A 33 -5.75 1.72 -1.66
CA LEU A 33 -4.62 2.33 -0.94
C LEU A 33 -4.88 2.36 0.57
N LYS A 34 -6.09 2.68 1.02
CA LYS A 34 -6.44 2.69 2.44
C LYS A 34 -6.34 1.28 3.04
N GLU A 35 -6.81 0.28 2.31
CA GLU A 35 -6.73 -1.13 2.72
C GLU A 35 -5.27 -1.57 2.86
N LEU A 36 -4.43 -1.32 1.84
CA LEU A 36 -3.00 -1.65 1.85
C LEU A 36 -2.30 -1.03 3.06
N LEU A 37 -2.45 0.28 3.28
CA LEU A 37 -1.79 0.97 4.40
C LEU A 37 -2.24 0.45 5.76
N THR A 38 -3.52 0.08 5.88
CA THR A 38 -4.07 -0.43 7.14
C THR A 38 -3.61 -1.86 7.40
N ALA A 39 -3.61 -2.72 6.38
CA ALA A 39 -3.27 -4.14 6.52
C ALA A 39 -1.76 -4.38 6.65
N GLU A 40 -0.94 -3.70 5.84
CA GLU A 40 0.51 -3.95 5.79
C GLU A 40 1.30 -3.06 6.76
N LEU A 41 0.79 -1.86 7.08
CA LEU A 41 1.51 -0.87 7.90
C LEU A 41 0.76 -0.46 9.17
N GLY A 42 -0.41 -1.06 9.44
CA GLY A 42 -1.23 -0.78 10.62
C GLY A 42 -0.49 -1.02 11.93
N ASP A 43 0.26 -2.12 12.02
CA ASP A 43 1.02 -2.47 13.22
C ASP A 43 2.24 -1.55 13.45
N ILE A 44 2.80 -1.00 12.36
CA ILE A 44 3.99 -0.13 12.41
C ILE A 44 3.62 1.29 12.84
N PHE A 45 2.56 1.85 12.23
CA PHE A 45 2.21 3.27 12.42
C PHE A 45 0.96 3.49 13.29
N GLY A 46 0.21 2.43 13.60
CA GLY A 46 -1.10 2.51 14.22
C GLY A 46 -2.14 3.21 13.35
N VAL A 47 -3.41 3.14 13.75
CA VAL A 47 -4.55 3.72 13.00
C VAL A 47 -4.38 5.23 12.73
N ARG A 48 -3.83 5.98 13.70
CA ARG A 48 -3.60 7.43 13.54
C ARG A 48 -2.47 7.73 12.55
N GLY A 49 -1.42 6.91 12.52
CA GLY A 49 -0.30 7.10 11.61
C GLY A 49 -0.68 6.73 10.18
N THR A 50 -1.36 5.61 9.99
CA THR A 50 -1.85 5.19 8.67
C THR A 50 -2.86 6.18 8.10
N ALA A 51 -3.76 6.74 8.92
CA ALA A 51 -4.70 7.79 8.48
C ALA A 51 -3.99 9.07 8.00
N LYS A 52 -2.95 9.52 8.71
CA LYS A 52 -2.15 10.70 8.30
C LYS A 52 -1.41 10.45 6.99
N LEU A 53 -0.81 9.27 6.84
CA LEU A 53 -0.10 8.89 5.62
C LEU A 53 -1.06 8.79 4.44
N PHE A 54 -2.21 8.15 4.63
CA PHE A 54 -3.27 8.06 3.63
C PHE A 54 -3.71 9.45 3.15
N HIS A 55 -3.97 10.37 4.09
CA HIS A 55 -4.34 11.74 3.73
C HIS A 55 -3.23 12.44 2.92
N LYS A 56 -1.96 12.26 3.30
CA LYS A 56 -0.82 12.86 2.59
C LYS A 56 -0.60 12.29 1.18
N LEU A 57 -0.94 11.03 0.96
CA LEU A 57 -0.81 10.36 -0.35
C LEU A 57 -2.01 10.62 -1.27
N THR A 58 -3.14 11.09 -0.74
CA THR A 58 -4.39 11.29 -1.49
C THR A 58 -4.82 12.75 -1.60
N SER A 59 -4.05 13.66 -0.99
CA SER A 59 -4.18 15.11 -1.12
C SER A 59 -3.34 15.65 -2.25
#